data_AF-A0A9D8HIZ0-F1
#
_entry.id   AF-A0A9D8HIZ0-F1
#
_cell.length_a   1.000
_cell.length_b   1.000
_cell.length_c   1.000
_cell.angle_alpha   90.00
_cell.angle_beta   90.00
_cell.angle_gamma   90.00
#
_symmetry.space_group_name_H-M   'P 1'
#
loop_
_entity.id
_entity.type
_entity.pdbx_description
1 polymer ?
#
loop_
_entity_poly.entity_id
_entity_poly.type
_entity_poly.pdbx_seq_one_letter_code
_entity_poly.pdbx_strand_id
1 'polypeptide(L)'
;MHRHRLIPILTLAILAAGCGDLLGGVGDLSRDVVHGGSTTSSTTTTLPRPGGGMGLTGISGDIVWVNDEWRAAPGVSALEVAYRVWQRSDGVNPYVQAGRSEIAAALPGIGFPRLVPEKVTHISSQLVFDPLSGALDAGTAAAFGLWTAEPYTVPRPEGQLVVLRIGRRSALPGQDPGGISTFQAADGRELAWVSGDYVYQMFCRRGISEESCFAMADSLMSLQLLSYLPAAGSG
;
A
#
# COMPACT_ATOMS: atom_id res chain seq x y z
N MET A 1 -52.91 52.79 29.86
CA MET A 1 -51.46 52.65 30.13
C MET A 1 -50.95 51.47 29.28
N HIS A 2 -50.61 51.63 28.01
CA HIS A 2 -49.28 52.04 27.50
C HIS A 2 -48.10 51.43 28.27
N ARG A 3 -47.50 50.37 27.70
CA ARG A 3 -46.06 50.26 27.46
C ARG A 3 -45.76 49.09 26.50
N HIS A 4 -45.59 49.43 25.22
CA HIS A 4 -44.75 48.67 24.30
C HIS A 4 -43.28 48.78 24.75
N ARG A 5 -42.57 47.66 24.88
CA ARG A 5 -41.11 47.54 24.71
C ARG A 5 -40.83 46.10 24.25
N LEU A 6 -40.62 45.90 22.95
CA LEU A 6 -39.32 45.90 22.25
C LEU A 6 -38.48 44.64 22.55
N ILE A 7 -38.34 43.87 21.49
CA ILE A 7 -37.71 42.57 21.24
C ILE A 7 -36.17 42.66 21.39
N PRO A 8 -35.46 41.54 21.67
CA PRO A 8 -34.62 41.02 20.58
C PRO A 8 -34.81 39.51 20.35
N ILE A 9 -35.17 39.18 19.12
CA ILE A 9 -35.03 37.88 18.49
C ILE A 9 -33.53 37.77 18.27
N LEU A 10 -32.87 36.89 19.04
CA LEU A 10 -31.48 36.55 18.79
C LEU A 10 -31.46 35.50 17.66
N THR A 11 -31.44 35.99 16.41
CA THR A 11 -31.11 35.19 15.24
C THR A 11 -29.61 34.89 15.27
N LEU A 12 -29.24 33.70 15.74
CA LEU A 12 -27.86 33.23 15.66
C LEU A 12 -27.61 32.69 14.24
N ALA A 13 -27.09 33.55 13.37
CA ALA A 13 -26.54 33.15 12.07
C ALA A 13 -25.19 32.46 12.30
N ILE A 14 -25.17 31.13 12.23
CA ILE A 14 -23.93 30.36 12.16
C ILE A 14 -23.44 30.44 10.71
N LEU A 15 -22.48 31.35 10.47
CA LEU A 15 -21.74 31.41 9.22
C LEU A 15 -20.66 30.32 9.19
N ALA A 16 -20.58 29.68 8.04
CA ALA A 16 -19.68 28.60 7.70
C ALA A 16 -18.20 29.02 7.71
N ALA A 17 -17.37 28.16 8.30
CA ALA A 17 -15.99 27.91 7.88
C ALA A 17 -15.63 26.46 8.25
N GLY A 18 -16.29 25.51 7.58
CA GLY A 18 -15.76 24.18 7.41
C GLY A 18 -14.95 24.14 6.11
N CYS A 19 -13.66 23.87 6.23
CA CYS A 19 -12.85 23.12 5.27
C CYS A 19 -11.48 22.94 5.93
N GLY A 20 -11.28 21.78 6.54
CA GLY A 20 -9.95 21.30 6.85
C GLY A 20 -9.17 21.10 5.56
N ASP A 21 -7.85 21.18 5.69
CA ASP A 21 -6.88 20.79 4.68
C ASP A 21 -7.18 19.37 4.17
N LEU A 22 -7.89 19.31 3.05
CA LEU A 22 -8.13 18.12 2.22
C LEU A 22 -7.32 18.30 0.94
N LEU A 23 -5.99 18.30 1.06
CA LEU A 23 -5.08 18.09 -0.09
C LEU A 23 -4.55 16.65 -0.09
N GLY A 24 -5.45 15.68 0.12
CA GLY A 24 -5.19 14.25 -0.02
C GLY A 24 -6.03 13.56 -1.10
N GLY A 25 -6.79 14.33 -1.88
CA GLY A 25 -7.77 13.80 -2.83
C GLY A 25 -7.71 14.51 -4.18
N VAL A 26 -6.63 14.33 -4.92
CA VAL A 26 -6.55 14.73 -6.34
C VAL A 26 -5.98 13.62 -7.24
N GLY A 27 -5.77 12.42 -6.71
CA GLY A 27 -5.31 11.25 -7.47
C GLY A 27 -6.41 10.49 -8.20
N ASP A 28 -7.69 10.72 -7.86
CA ASP A 28 -8.80 9.84 -8.26
C ASP A 28 -9.60 10.28 -9.49
N LEU A 29 -9.28 11.41 -10.13
CA LEU A 29 -10.04 11.89 -11.31
C LEU A 29 -9.24 11.99 -12.62
N SER A 30 -7.94 11.64 -12.63
CA SER A 30 -7.12 11.67 -13.86
C SER A 30 -6.98 10.31 -14.57
N ARG A 31 -7.56 9.23 -14.04
CA ARG A 31 -7.46 7.89 -14.67
C ARG A 31 -8.55 7.56 -15.69
N ASP A 32 -9.66 8.32 -15.71
CA ASP A 32 -10.82 8.02 -16.55
C ASP A 32 -10.82 8.62 -17.97
N VAL A 33 -9.73 9.29 -18.42
CA VAL A 33 -9.76 10.06 -19.70
C VAL A 33 -8.62 9.74 -20.69
N VAL A 34 -7.82 8.68 -20.56
CA VAL A 34 -6.77 8.41 -21.59
C VAL A 34 -6.74 6.97 -22.10
N HIS A 35 -7.84 6.58 -22.75
CA HIS A 35 -7.76 5.80 -23.99
C HIS A 35 -8.18 6.69 -25.15
N GLY A 36 -7.19 7.28 -25.84
CA GLY A 36 -7.42 8.05 -27.05
C GLY A 36 -6.16 8.79 -27.50
N GLY A 37 -5.44 8.21 -28.47
CA GLY A 37 -4.37 8.88 -29.21
C GLY A 37 -2.97 8.39 -28.88
N SER A 38 -2.46 7.47 -29.70
CA SER A 38 -1.04 7.14 -29.78
C SER A 38 -0.20 8.41 -29.95
N THR A 39 0.46 8.84 -28.87
CA THR A 39 1.54 9.83 -28.95
C THR A 39 2.74 9.25 -28.21
N THR A 40 3.66 8.65 -28.97
CA THR A 40 4.95 8.20 -28.48
C THR A 40 5.80 9.43 -28.16
N SER A 41 5.75 9.92 -26.92
CA SER A 41 6.70 10.92 -26.43
C SER A 41 7.89 10.20 -25.81
N SER A 42 8.89 9.88 -26.63
CA SER A 42 10.20 9.45 -26.16
C SER A 42 11.02 10.66 -25.73
N THR A 43 10.89 11.07 -24.46
CA THR A 43 11.84 12.03 -23.88
C THR A 43 13.05 11.25 -23.38
N THR A 44 14.13 11.24 -24.16
CA THR A 44 15.43 10.72 -23.73
C THR A 44 16.06 11.71 -22.75
N THR A 45 15.69 11.60 -21.47
CA THR A 45 16.49 12.20 -20.40
C THR A 45 17.76 11.37 -20.27
N THR A 46 18.92 12.01 -20.46
CA THR A 46 20.22 11.41 -20.11
C THR A 46 20.22 11.04 -18.63
N LEU A 47 19.98 9.76 -18.34
CA LEU A 47 20.14 9.15 -17.03
C LEU A 47 21.62 9.27 -16.63
N PRO A 48 21.94 9.70 -15.39
CA PRO A 48 23.29 9.51 -14.85
C PRO A 48 23.67 8.02 -14.94
N ARG A 49 24.93 7.75 -15.31
CA ARG A 49 25.52 6.42 -15.51
C ARG A 49 25.12 5.38 -14.43
N PRO A 50 24.97 4.09 -14.80
CA PRO A 50 24.67 3.02 -13.86
C PRO A 50 25.90 2.72 -12.99
N GLY A 51 25.69 2.58 -11.69
CA GLY A 51 26.75 2.20 -10.74
C GLY A 51 26.71 3.00 -9.43
N GLY A 52 25.62 2.88 -8.67
CA GLY A 52 25.51 3.52 -7.35
C GLY A 52 24.12 3.45 -6.71
N GLY A 53 23.22 2.61 -7.24
CA GLY A 53 21.92 2.36 -6.60
C GLY A 53 22.08 1.49 -5.35
N MET A 54 21.15 1.64 -4.41
CA MET A 54 21.07 0.77 -3.24
C MET A 54 21.04 -0.71 -3.66
N GLY A 55 21.89 -1.53 -3.02
CA GLY A 55 21.93 -2.97 -3.25
C GLY A 55 20.61 -3.64 -2.87
N LEU A 56 20.39 -4.84 -3.43
CA LEU A 56 19.29 -5.71 -3.00
C LEU A 56 19.86 -6.89 -2.20
N THR A 57 19.12 -7.29 -1.18
CA THR A 57 19.37 -8.51 -0.41
C THR A 57 18.13 -9.40 -0.41
N GLY A 58 18.32 -10.70 -0.21
CA GLY A 58 17.21 -11.62 0.01
C GLY A 58 16.55 -11.38 1.37
N ILE A 59 15.28 -11.74 1.50
CA ILE A 59 14.63 -11.80 2.82
C ILE A 59 15.40 -12.79 3.69
N SER A 60 15.90 -12.32 4.83
CA SER A 60 16.57 -13.13 5.84
C SER A 60 15.84 -13.07 7.19
N GLY A 61 16.30 -13.88 8.14
CA GLY A 61 15.84 -13.83 9.53
C GLY A 61 16.26 -12.56 10.29
N ASP A 62 17.02 -11.65 9.69
CA ASP A 62 17.43 -10.38 10.29
C ASP A 62 16.41 -9.25 10.07
N ILE A 63 15.46 -9.46 9.14
CA ILE A 63 14.38 -8.52 8.88
C ILE A 63 13.22 -8.79 9.85
N VAL A 64 12.79 -7.73 10.53
CA VAL A 64 11.66 -7.76 11.46
C VAL A 64 10.36 -7.63 10.67
N TRP A 65 9.47 -8.61 10.80
CA TRP A 65 8.08 -8.51 10.33
C TRP A 65 7.20 -8.06 11.48
N VAL A 66 6.86 -6.78 11.48
CA VAL A 66 6.33 -6.07 12.65
C VAL A 66 4.98 -6.64 13.11
N ASN A 67 4.21 -7.21 12.20
CA ASN A 67 2.85 -7.68 12.48
C ASN A 67 2.74 -9.20 12.65
N ASP A 68 3.85 -9.95 12.70
CA ASP A 68 3.85 -11.43 12.79
C ASP A 68 3.45 -12.00 14.16
N GLU A 69 3.27 -11.12 15.14
CA GLU A 69 2.55 -11.43 16.39
C GLU A 69 1.09 -11.88 16.09
N TRP A 70 0.49 -11.39 15.01
CA TRP A 70 -0.83 -11.79 14.55
C TRP A 70 -0.71 -12.98 13.58
N ARG A 71 -1.39 -14.08 13.91
CA ARG A 71 -1.29 -15.34 13.15
C ARG A 71 -2.63 -15.89 12.73
N ALA A 72 -2.70 -16.39 11.51
CA ALA A 72 -3.86 -17.14 11.04
C ALA A 72 -3.99 -18.45 11.81
N ALA A 73 -5.20 -18.75 12.27
CA ALA A 73 -5.51 -20.08 12.79
C ALA A 73 -5.56 -21.10 11.63
N PRO A 74 -5.02 -22.30 11.82
CA PRO A 74 -4.99 -23.33 10.78
C PRO A 74 -6.41 -23.78 10.40
N GLY A 75 -6.63 -24.05 9.11
CA GLY A 75 -7.91 -24.59 8.60
C GLY A 75 -9.08 -23.60 8.56
N VAL A 76 -8.83 -22.32 8.86
CA VAL A 76 -9.83 -21.25 8.79
C VAL A 76 -9.97 -20.75 7.35
N SER A 77 -11.20 -20.42 6.92
CA SER A 77 -11.45 -19.90 5.58
C SER A 77 -10.89 -18.49 5.40
N ALA A 78 -10.57 -18.11 4.16
CA ALA A 78 -10.07 -16.78 3.83
C ALA A 78 -10.99 -15.65 4.31
N LEU A 79 -12.31 -15.83 4.16
CA LEU A 79 -13.32 -14.87 4.60
C LEU A 79 -13.32 -14.71 6.14
N GLU A 80 -13.21 -15.81 6.87
CA GLU A 80 -13.19 -15.79 8.33
C GLU A 80 -11.89 -15.16 8.86
N VAL A 81 -10.74 -15.38 8.19
CA VAL A 81 -9.50 -14.67 8.54
C VAL A 81 -9.65 -13.17 8.30
N ALA A 82 -10.14 -12.75 7.13
CA ALA A 82 -10.37 -11.34 6.83
C ALA A 82 -11.32 -10.69 7.83
N TYR A 83 -12.40 -11.39 8.21
CA TYR A 83 -13.35 -10.92 9.22
C TYR A 83 -12.69 -10.72 10.59
N ARG A 84 -11.86 -11.66 11.05
CA ARG A 84 -11.13 -11.53 12.33
C ARG A 84 -10.15 -10.38 12.33
N VAL A 85 -9.46 -10.14 11.22
CA VAL A 85 -8.62 -8.96 11.07
C VAL A 85 -9.49 -7.71 11.16
N TRP A 86 -10.61 -7.66 10.43
CA TRP A 86 -11.54 -6.52 10.46
C TRP A 86 -12.08 -6.20 11.85
N GLN A 87 -12.28 -7.21 12.73
CA GLN A 87 -12.69 -6.97 14.13
C GLN A 87 -11.69 -6.13 14.94
N ARG A 88 -10.45 -5.95 14.47
CA ARG A 88 -9.45 -5.07 15.09
C ARG A 88 -9.51 -3.62 14.59
N SER A 89 -10.37 -3.33 13.61
CA SER A 89 -10.53 -2.02 12.99
C SER A 89 -11.17 -1.00 13.94
N ASP A 90 -10.85 0.28 13.74
CA ASP A 90 -11.55 1.41 14.36
C ASP A 90 -12.79 1.87 13.55
N GLY A 91 -13.05 1.24 12.40
CA GLY A 91 -14.14 1.56 11.49
C GLY A 91 -13.92 2.83 10.65
N VAL A 92 -12.78 3.51 10.80
CA VAL A 92 -12.45 4.76 10.10
C VAL A 92 -11.24 4.58 9.19
N ASN A 93 -10.18 3.94 9.68
CA ASN A 93 -8.99 3.65 8.92
C ASN A 93 -9.15 2.32 8.17
N PRO A 94 -9.11 2.32 6.82
CA PRO A 94 -9.25 1.08 6.05
C PRO A 94 -8.04 0.13 6.21
N TYR A 95 -6.89 0.62 6.69
CA TYR A 95 -5.66 -0.17 6.85
C TYR A 95 -5.61 -0.81 8.23
N VAL A 96 -5.84 -2.12 8.29
CA VAL A 96 -5.80 -2.90 9.53
C VAL A 96 -4.54 -3.76 9.56
N GLN A 97 -3.77 -3.64 10.65
CA GLN A 97 -2.53 -4.40 10.84
C GLN A 97 -2.81 -5.91 10.79
N ALA A 98 -2.02 -6.64 10.01
CA ALA A 98 -2.18 -8.08 9.82
C ALA A 98 -0.82 -8.75 9.59
N GLY A 99 -0.59 -9.89 10.22
CA GLY A 99 0.65 -10.64 10.05
C GLY A 99 0.74 -11.33 8.69
N ARG A 100 1.94 -11.80 8.31
CA ARG A 100 2.14 -12.47 7.01
C ARG A 100 1.21 -13.65 6.80
N SER A 101 1.04 -14.46 7.83
CA SER A 101 0.18 -15.66 7.77
C SER A 101 -1.30 -15.31 7.66
N GLU A 102 -1.76 -14.24 8.31
CA GLU A 102 -3.13 -13.73 8.15
C GLU A 102 -3.38 -13.25 6.72
N ILE A 103 -2.46 -12.46 6.16
CA ILE A 103 -2.59 -11.97 4.78
C ILE A 103 -2.57 -13.13 3.79
N ALA A 104 -1.64 -14.07 3.94
CA ALA A 104 -1.55 -15.23 3.05
C ALA A 104 -2.80 -16.13 3.11
N ALA A 105 -3.43 -16.24 4.28
CA ALA A 105 -4.67 -16.99 4.44
C ALA A 105 -5.90 -16.23 3.90
N ALA A 106 -5.97 -14.92 4.10
CA ALA A 106 -7.06 -14.07 3.60
C ALA A 106 -6.99 -13.86 2.08
N LEU A 107 -5.78 -13.88 1.51
CA LEU A 107 -5.51 -13.69 0.08
C LEU A 107 -4.67 -14.86 -0.46
N PRO A 108 -5.26 -16.04 -0.69
CA PRO A 108 -4.53 -17.21 -1.18
C PRO A 108 -3.82 -16.93 -2.50
N GLY A 109 -2.58 -17.41 -2.63
CA GLY A 109 -1.75 -17.22 -3.83
C GLY A 109 -1.08 -15.85 -3.94
N ILE A 110 -1.25 -14.95 -2.97
CA ILE A 110 -0.56 -13.66 -2.95
C ILE A 110 0.97 -13.86 -2.88
N GLY A 111 1.68 -13.04 -3.64
CA GLY A 111 3.13 -12.99 -3.68
C GLY A 111 3.70 -11.81 -2.91
N PHE A 112 4.98 -11.90 -2.56
CA PHE A 112 5.78 -10.79 -2.03
C PHE A 112 7.21 -10.86 -2.60
N PRO A 113 7.87 -9.73 -2.90
CA PRO A 113 9.25 -9.72 -3.39
C PRO A 113 10.21 -10.45 -2.46
N ARG A 114 10.94 -11.46 -2.96
CA ARG A 114 11.97 -12.13 -2.15
C ARG A 114 13.25 -11.29 -2.02
N LEU A 115 13.40 -10.27 -2.86
CA LEU A 115 14.47 -9.28 -2.80
C LEU A 115 13.93 -7.98 -2.22
N VAL A 116 14.71 -7.33 -1.36
CA VAL A 116 14.43 -6.03 -0.76
C VAL A 116 15.69 -5.15 -0.77
N PRO A 117 15.58 -3.82 -0.67
CA PRO A 117 16.75 -2.96 -0.55
C PRO A 117 17.56 -3.30 0.70
N GLU A 118 18.89 -3.30 0.59
CA GLU A 118 19.81 -3.74 1.66
C GLU A 118 19.70 -2.98 2.99
N LYS A 119 19.13 -1.76 2.95
CA LYS A 119 18.89 -0.94 4.16
C LYS A 119 17.58 -1.28 4.87
N VAL A 120 16.75 -2.16 4.31
CA VAL A 120 15.49 -2.56 4.94
C VAL A 120 15.77 -3.44 6.14
N THR A 121 15.25 -3.02 7.29
CA THR A 121 15.34 -3.74 8.57
C THR A 121 13.96 -4.17 9.06
N HIS A 122 12.89 -3.49 8.63
CA HIS A 122 11.53 -3.78 9.08
C HIS A 122 10.55 -3.82 7.91
N ILE A 123 9.56 -4.71 8.01
CA ILE A 123 8.43 -4.78 7.11
C ILE A 123 7.14 -4.68 7.92
N SER A 124 6.31 -3.70 7.61
CA SER A 124 4.95 -3.57 8.11
C SER A 124 3.97 -4.15 7.09
N SER A 125 2.87 -4.76 7.54
CA SER A 125 1.88 -5.38 6.68
C SER A 125 0.45 -5.14 7.16
N GLN A 126 -0.45 -4.89 6.21
CA GLN A 126 -1.85 -4.58 6.48
C GLN A 126 -2.77 -5.28 5.47
N LEU A 127 -3.94 -5.70 5.95
CA LEU A 127 -5.11 -5.91 5.09
C LEU A 127 -5.87 -4.59 4.99
N VAL A 128 -6.43 -4.33 3.82
CA VAL A 128 -7.12 -3.08 3.52
C VAL A 128 -8.56 -3.41 3.17
N PHE A 129 -9.48 -2.70 3.83
CA PHE A 129 -10.91 -2.96 3.78
C PHE A 129 -11.65 -1.77 3.20
N ASP A 130 -12.78 -2.04 2.54
CA ASP A 130 -13.81 -1.04 2.32
C ASP A 130 -14.54 -0.78 3.65
N PRO A 131 -14.44 0.43 4.24
CA PRO A 131 -15.06 0.73 5.53
C PRO A 131 -16.58 0.61 5.54
N LEU A 132 -17.24 0.71 4.37
CA LEU A 132 -18.70 0.63 4.27
C LEU A 132 -19.20 -0.82 4.37
N SER A 133 -18.54 -1.74 3.65
CA SER A 133 -18.96 -3.14 3.60
C SER A 133 -18.23 -4.05 4.59
N GLY A 134 -17.06 -3.63 5.09
CA GLY A 134 -16.15 -4.48 5.88
C GLY A 134 -15.52 -5.62 5.07
N ALA A 135 -15.67 -5.60 3.74
CA ALA A 135 -14.99 -6.53 2.84
C ALA A 135 -13.58 -6.01 2.51
N LEU A 136 -12.70 -6.90 2.05
CA LEU A 136 -11.39 -6.47 1.53
C LEU A 136 -11.58 -5.56 0.32
N ASP A 137 -10.87 -4.44 0.31
CA ASP A 137 -10.92 -3.48 -0.78
C ASP A 137 -10.40 -4.13 -2.07
N ALA A 138 -11.15 -3.97 -3.15
CA ALA A 138 -10.84 -4.67 -4.40
C ALA A 138 -9.64 -4.05 -5.13
N GLY A 139 -9.41 -2.74 -4.99
CA GLY A 139 -8.32 -2.01 -5.64
C GLY A 139 -7.00 -2.12 -4.88
N THR A 140 -7.03 -2.33 -3.58
CA THR A 140 -5.89 -2.59 -2.70
C THR A 140 -6.40 -3.43 -1.54
N ALA A 141 -6.24 -4.75 -1.60
CA ALA A 141 -6.63 -5.68 -0.53
C ALA A 141 -5.53 -5.89 0.52
N ALA A 142 -4.26 -5.68 0.14
CA ALA A 142 -3.11 -5.74 1.04
C ALA A 142 -2.12 -4.63 0.76
N ALA A 143 -1.42 -4.20 1.81
CA ALA A 143 -0.35 -3.23 1.73
C ALA A 143 0.85 -3.66 2.59
N PHE A 144 2.05 -3.35 2.08
CA PHE A 144 3.31 -3.57 2.77
C PHE A 144 4.16 -2.32 2.70
N GLY A 145 4.82 -2.00 3.81
CA GLY A 145 5.84 -0.96 3.89
C GLY A 145 7.18 -1.59 4.20
N LEU A 146 8.22 -1.24 3.46
CA LEU A 146 9.59 -1.67 3.71
C LEU A 146 10.39 -0.49 4.26
N TRP A 147 10.96 -0.67 5.45
CA TRP A 147 11.47 0.42 6.27
C TRP A 147 12.92 0.21 6.69
N THR A 148 13.65 1.31 6.83
CA THR A 148 15.02 1.31 7.37
C THR A 148 15.09 1.35 8.90
N ALA A 149 13.95 1.59 9.55
CA ALA A 149 13.78 1.66 10.99
C ALA A 149 12.39 1.12 11.37
N GLU A 150 12.09 1.05 12.66
CA GLU A 150 10.76 0.63 13.12
C GLU A 150 9.66 1.51 12.47
N PRO A 151 8.62 0.92 11.86
CA PRO A 151 7.57 1.66 11.17
C PRO A 151 6.93 2.71 12.07
N TYR A 152 6.64 3.88 11.51
CA TYR A 152 5.96 4.99 12.19
C TYR A 152 6.73 5.66 13.33
N THR A 153 7.97 5.26 13.61
CA THR A 153 8.87 5.95 14.56
C THR A 153 9.65 7.11 13.93
N VAL A 154 9.77 7.09 12.60
CA VAL A 154 10.40 8.14 11.79
C VAL A 154 9.44 8.59 10.67
N PRO A 155 9.58 9.82 10.15
CA PRO A 155 8.79 10.28 9.01
C PRO A 155 8.86 9.31 7.83
N ARG A 156 7.73 9.00 7.20
CA ARG A 156 7.67 8.10 6.03
C ARG A 156 8.64 8.50 4.92
N PRO A 157 8.85 9.80 4.61
CA PRO A 157 9.81 10.18 3.58
C PRO A 157 11.25 9.78 3.85
N GLU A 158 11.61 9.59 5.12
CA GLU A 158 12.95 9.28 5.59
C GLU A 158 13.14 7.79 5.84
N GLY A 159 12.13 7.12 6.42
CA GLY A 159 12.23 5.72 6.82
C GLY A 159 11.64 4.69 5.86
N GLN A 160 10.66 5.07 5.02
CA GLN A 160 9.94 4.12 4.16
C GLN A 160 10.50 4.13 2.73
N LEU A 161 11.21 3.07 2.35
CA LEU A 161 11.89 2.96 1.06
C LEU A 161 10.98 2.45 -0.04
N VAL A 162 10.13 1.48 0.28
CA VAL A 162 9.23 0.84 -0.69
C VAL A 162 7.84 0.71 -0.08
N VAL A 163 6.83 0.95 -0.91
CA VAL A 163 5.42 0.64 -0.60
C VAL A 163 4.92 -0.32 -1.65
N LEU A 164 4.42 -1.48 -1.22
CA LEU A 164 3.78 -2.46 -2.09
C LEU A 164 2.28 -2.50 -1.77
N ARG A 165 1.44 -2.20 -2.75
CA ARG A 165 -0.01 -2.32 -2.69
C ARG A 165 -0.45 -3.42 -3.63
N ILE A 166 -1.40 -4.24 -3.19
CA ILE A 166 -1.85 -5.42 -3.93
C ILE A 166 -3.37 -5.41 -3.97
N GLY A 167 -3.94 -5.23 -5.17
CA GLY A 167 -5.36 -5.32 -5.43
C GLY A 167 -5.75 -6.65 -6.06
N ARG A 168 -7.07 -6.92 -6.13
CA ARG A 168 -7.61 -8.08 -6.84
C ARG A 168 -7.73 -7.77 -8.32
N ARG A 169 -7.28 -8.69 -9.17
CA ARG A 169 -7.39 -8.54 -10.63
C ARG A 169 -8.83 -8.37 -11.10
N SER A 170 -9.79 -8.97 -10.41
CA SER A 170 -11.23 -8.83 -10.73
C SER A 170 -11.73 -7.38 -10.65
N ALA A 171 -11.02 -6.48 -9.96
CA ALA A 171 -11.35 -5.06 -9.90
C ALA A 171 -10.99 -4.30 -11.20
N LEU A 172 -10.13 -4.88 -12.05
CA LEU A 172 -9.64 -4.29 -13.30
C LEU A 172 -9.91 -5.26 -14.48
N PRO A 173 -11.19 -5.49 -14.84
CA PRO A 173 -11.53 -6.37 -15.95
C PRO A 173 -10.96 -5.82 -17.27
N GLY A 174 -10.27 -6.67 -18.04
CA GLY A 174 -9.69 -6.30 -19.34
C GLY A 174 -8.23 -5.85 -19.31
N GLN A 175 -7.57 -5.85 -18.15
CA GLN A 175 -6.12 -5.66 -18.10
C GLN A 175 -5.43 -6.97 -18.50
N ASP A 176 -4.80 -6.96 -19.69
CA ASP A 176 -4.00 -8.07 -20.17
C ASP A 176 -2.84 -8.37 -19.20
N PRO A 177 -2.41 -9.64 -19.08
CA PRO A 177 -1.19 -9.99 -18.37
C PRO A 177 0.02 -9.46 -19.16
N GLY A 178 0.23 -8.15 -19.10
CA GLY A 178 1.38 -7.46 -19.67
C GLY A 178 2.59 -7.49 -18.74
N GLY A 179 3.74 -7.05 -19.25
CA GLY A 179 4.94 -6.83 -18.47
C GLY A 179 4.77 -5.70 -17.44
N ILE A 180 5.84 -5.45 -16.68
CA ILE A 180 5.85 -4.38 -15.67
C ILE A 180 5.72 -3.02 -16.36
N SER A 181 4.68 -2.28 -15.99
CA SER A 181 4.51 -0.87 -16.35
C SER A 181 5.24 0.01 -15.35
N THR A 182 5.87 1.09 -15.81
CA THR A 182 6.60 2.04 -14.94
C THR A 182 6.10 3.47 -15.15
N PHE A 183 6.04 4.23 -14.06
CA PHE A 183 5.63 5.63 -14.01
C PHE A 183 6.63 6.43 -13.17
N GLN A 184 7.03 7.60 -13.65
CA GLN A 184 7.87 8.51 -12.87
C GLN A 184 7.00 9.26 -11.86
N ALA A 185 7.49 9.40 -10.63
CA ALA A 185 6.87 10.20 -9.58
C ALA A 185 7.89 11.23 -9.05
N ALA A 186 7.43 12.30 -8.42
CA ALA A 186 8.32 13.35 -7.90
C ALA A 186 9.37 12.79 -6.91
N ASP A 187 8.94 11.85 -6.07
CA ASP A 187 9.75 11.29 -4.98
C ASP A 187 10.29 9.89 -5.28
N GLY A 188 10.21 9.42 -6.53
CA GLY A 188 10.61 8.07 -6.88
C GLY A 188 9.97 7.54 -8.15
N ARG A 189 9.62 6.25 -8.13
CA ARG A 189 9.07 5.55 -9.27
C ARG A 189 7.99 4.58 -8.83
N GLU A 190 6.94 4.48 -9.63
CA GLU A 190 5.88 3.50 -9.43
C GLU A 190 5.93 2.43 -10.52
N LEU A 191 5.85 1.17 -10.10
CA LEU A 191 5.72 -0.01 -10.97
C LEU A 191 4.33 -0.59 -10.77
N ALA A 192 3.72 -1.06 -11.85
CA ALA A 192 2.46 -1.81 -11.78
C ALA A 192 2.53 -3.05 -12.68
N TRP A 193 2.10 -4.21 -12.16
CA TRP A 193 2.08 -5.46 -12.90
C TRP A 193 1.00 -6.41 -12.39
N VAL A 194 0.72 -7.46 -13.15
CA VAL A 194 -0.24 -8.50 -12.80
C VAL A 194 0.51 -9.81 -12.55
N SER A 195 0.17 -10.51 -11.49
CA SER A 195 0.64 -11.89 -11.24
C SER A 195 -0.47 -12.71 -10.58
N GLY A 196 -0.85 -13.81 -11.24
CA GLY A 196 -2.00 -14.62 -10.83
C GLY A 196 -3.29 -13.82 -10.78
N ASP A 197 -3.97 -13.89 -9.64
CA ASP A 197 -5.24 -13.21 -9.38
C ASP A 197 -5.08 -11.78 -8.82
N TYR A 198 -3.85 -11.25 -8.82
CA TYR A 198 -3.52 -10.00 -8.14
C TYR A 198 -2.86 -8.98 -9.08
N VAL A 199 -3.14 -7.71 -8.77
CA VAL A 199 -2.51 -6.54 -9.37
C VAL A 199 -1.60 -5.93 -8.33
N TYR A 200 -0.33 -5.77 -8.65
CA TYR A 200 0.70 -5.24 -7.77
C TYR A 200 1.02 -3.81 -8.20
N GLN A 201 1.15 -2.92 -7.23
CA GLN A 201 1.60 -1.55 -7.39
C GLN A 201 2.72 -1.31 -6.39
N MET A 202 3.94 -1.07 -6.88
CA MET A 202 5.10 -0.84 -6.05
C MET A 202 5.64 0.55 -6.26
N PHE A 203 5.65 1.35 -5.20
CA PHE A 203 6.37 2.61 -5.19
C PHE A 203 7.77 2.39 -4.61
N CYS A 204 8.79 2.69 -5.39
CA CYS A 204 10.19 2.80 -4.96
C CYS A 204 10.55 4.26 -4.71
N ARG A 205 11.07 4.58 -3.53
CA ARG A 205 11.58 5.92 -3.23
C ARG A 205 12.86 6.23 -4.02
N ARG A 206 13.08 7.52 -4.27
CA ARG A 206 14.31 8.07 -4.86
C ARG A 206 15.55 7.54 -4.12
N GLY A 207 16.55 7.11 -4.88
CA GLY A 207 17.77 6.48 -4.36
C GLY A 207 17.80 4.95 -4.59
N ILE A 208 16.65 4.33 -4.83
CA ILE A 208 16.57 2.98 -5.40
C ILE A 208 16.70 3.10 -6.92
N SER A 209 17.55 2.27 -7.53
CA SER A 209 17.71 2.26 -8.98
C SER A 209 16.49 1.65 -9.67
N GLU A 210 16.28 2.01 -10.94
CA GLU A 210 15.23 1.38 -11.75
C GLU A 210 15.43 -0.13 -11.84
N GLU A 211 16.66 -0.58 -12.10
CA GLU A 211 17.01 -2.01 -12.14
C GLU A 211 16.65 -2.72 -10.83
N SER A 212 16.97 -2.10 -9.68
CA SER A 212 16.60 -2.64 -8.36
C SER A 212 15.08 -2.75 -8.19
N CYS A 213 14.30 -1.77 -8.67
CA CYS A 213 12.84 -1.82 -8.61
C CYS A 213 12.27 -2.95 -9.47
N PHE A 214 12.75 -3.10 -10.71
CA PHE A 214 12.31 -4.19 -11.58
C PHE A 214 12.72 -5.55 -11.01
N ALA A 215 13.96 -5.68 -10.52
CA ALA A 215 14.42 -6.90 -9.89
C ALA A 215 13.58 -7.30 -8.66
N MET A 216 13.13 -6.34 -7.84
CA MET A 216 12.18 -6.63 -6.77
C MET A 216 10.84 -7.14 -7.31
N ALA A 217 10.25 -6.45 -8.30
CA ALA A 217 8.97 -6.83 -8.90
C ALA A 217 9.01 -8.22 -9.56
N ASP A 218 10.12 -8.58 -10.23
CA ASP A 218 10.33 -9.88 -10.87
C ASP A 218 10.64 -11.01 -9.87
N SER A 219 10.87 -10.68 -8.60
CA SER A 219 11.34 -11.63 -7.58
C SER A 219 10.23 -12.17 -6.67
N LEU A 220 8.96 -12.12 -7.10
CA LEU A 220 7.85 -12.58 -6.29
C LEU A 220 8.02 -14.03 -5.83
N MET A 221 7.77 -14.26 -4.54
CA MET A 221 7.61 -15.57 -3.93
C MET A 221 6.28 -15.63 -3.19
N SER A 222 5.72 -16.83 -3.04
CA SER A 222 4.51 -17.04 -2.24
C SER A 222 4.68 -16.46 -0.83
N LEU A 223 3.75 -15.58 -0.43
CA LEU A 223 3.72 -15.05 0.93
C LEU A 223 3.47 -16.14 1.96
N GLN A 224 2.70 -17.17 1.59
CA GLN A 224 2.48 -18.35 2.43
C GLN A 224 3.81 -19.03 2.77
N LEU A 225 4.68 -19.24 1.78
CA LEU A 225 6.02 -19.81 2.00
C LEU A 225 6.89 -18.90 2.87
N LEU A 226 6.86 -17.58 2.61
CA LEU A 226 7.56 -16.61 3.44
C LEU A 226 7.09 -16.63 4.90
N SER A 227 5.81 -16.85 5.15
CA SER A 227 5.23 -16.87 6.50
C SER A 227 5.80 -17.98 7.41
N TYR A 228 6.44 -19.00 6.83
CA TYR A 228 7.14 -20.05 7.57
C TYR A 228 8.61 -19.73 7.87
N LEU A 229 9.18 -18.69 7.27
CA LEU A 229 10.54 -18.26 7.59
C LEU A 229 10.55 -17.54 8.95
N PRO A 230 11.53 -17.86 9.81
CA PRO A 230 11.69 -17.16 11.08
C PRO A 230 11.91 -15.66 10.83
N ALA A 231 11.17 -14.83 11.55
CA ALA A 231 11.40 -13.39 11.61
C ALA A 231 12.40 -13.07 12.73
N ALA A 232 13.14 -11.96 12.60
CA ALA A 232 14.00 -11.46 13.66
C ALA A 232 13.20 -11.32 14.97
N GLY A 233 13.71 -11.89 16.07
CA GLY A 233 13.09 -11.81 17.40
C GLY A 233 12.05 -12.89 17.73
N SER A 234 11.93 -13.96 16.92
CA SER A 234 11.03 -15.09 17.17
C SER A 234 11.67 -16.33 17.84
N GLY A 235 12.86 -16.15 18.44
CA GLY A 235 13.60 -17.18 19.18
C GLY A 235 13.67 -16.92 20.67
#